data_AF-A0A916ZKR5-F1
#
_entry.id   AF-A0A916ZKR5-F1
#
_cell.length_a   1.000
_cell.length_b   1.000
_cell.length_c   1.000
_cell.angle_alpha   90.00
_cell.angle_beta   90.00
_cell.angle_gamma   90.00
#
_symmetry.space_group_name_H-M   'P 1'
#
loop_
_entity.id
_entity.type
_entity.pdbx_description
1 polymer ?
#
loop_
_entity_poly.entity_id
_entity_poly.type
_entity_poly.pdbx_seq_one_letter_code
_entity_poly.pdbx_strand_id
1 'polypeptide(L)'
;MSGSTNNGLASAKSQSHREMKLVTREQVIDTGLNALQEIGISHICKVCIFHGGSCCSGCRNLSDQVGCQLRNTSCTAWLCGFLKYMLYKTGLLEEWNDFWDQVPGQDYREDFTPEMFFMKKGLDIPDMQELSAALAEDLDLLAQKQGNPDFILSLRDKLDKNIDQFYYYTSEPIHKNIKRNIDRLADPFHRFHQALSSYQPERSKYQASR
;
A
#
# COMPACT_ATOMS: atom_id res chain seq x y z
N MET A 1 21.13 41.98 47.42
CA MET A 1 21.90 40.81 46.96
C MET A 1 21.16 39.57 47.47
N SER A 2 20.55 38.68 46.70
CA SER A 2 20.27 38.59 45.27
C SER A 2 19.08 37.63 45.21
N GLY A 3 17.93 38.07 44.70
CA GLY A 3 16.79 37.20 44.46
C GLY A 3 16.99 36.47 43.14
N SER A 4 17.05 35.13 43.17
CA SER A 4 17.11 34.31 41.96
C SER A 4 15.72 33.85 41.58
N THR A 5 15.28 34.35 40.43
CA THR A 5 14.13 33.97 39.64
C THR A 5 14.31 32.56 39.06
N ASN A 6 13.37 31.66 39.30
CA ASN A 6 13.25 30.40 38.55
C ASN A 6 12.18 30.56 37.47
N ASN A 7 12.62 31.01 36.30
CA ASN A 7 11.87 30.92 35.05
C ASN A 7 12.15 29.55 34.40
N GLY A 8 11.29 28.57 34.63
CA GLY A 8 11.25 27.31 33.88
C GLY A 8 10.10 27.34 32.89
N LEU A 9 10.25 28.13 31.83
CA LEU A 9 9.26 28.23 30.75
C LEU A 9 9.21 26.91 30.00
N ALA A 10 7.99 26.45 29.77
CA ALA A 10 7.65 25.16 29.18
C ALA A 10 8.38 24.88 27.86
N SER A 11 8.92 23.66 27.78
CA SER A 11 9.46 23.06 26.57
C SER A 11 8.41 23.04 25.46
N ALA A 12 8.60 23.88 24.46
CA ALA A 12 7.82 23.90 23.23
C ALA A 12 8.04 22.59 22.48
N LYS A 13 7.02 21.72 22.45
CA LYS A 13 6.96 20.59 21.52
C LYS A 13 6.88 21.16 20.10
N SER A 14 7.96 21.08 19.34
CA SER A 14 7.95 21.42 17.91
C SER A 14 7.16 20.35 17.15
N GLN A 15 5.86 20.58 16.97
CA GLN A 15 5.11 19.90 15.91
C GLN A 15 5.59 20.48 14.58
N SER A 16 6.31 19.66 13.81
CA SER A 16 6.65 19.94 12.41
C SER A 16 5.34 20.10 11.62
N HIS A 17 4.87 21.33 11.46
CA HIS A 17 3.82 21.66 10.50
C HIS A 17 4.40 21.44 9.09
N ARG A 18 4.13 20.27 8.48
CA ARG A 18 4.28 20.13 7.03
C ARG A 18 3.30 21.10 6.38
N GLU A 19 3.85 22.03 5.60
CA GLU A 19 3.10 23.04 4.85
C GLU A 19 2.15 22.38 3.85
N MET A 20 0.93 22.89 3.75
CA MET A 20 -0.04 22.47 2.73
C MET A 20 0.47 22.86 1.35
N LYS A 21 0.57 21.90 0.43
CA LYS A 21 0.97 22.14 -0.96
C LYS A 21 -0.24 22.03 -1.87
N LEU A 22 -0.43 23.01 -2.74
CA LEU A 22 -1.39 22.92 -3.84
C LEU A 22 -0.84 21.94 -4.89
N VAL A 23 -1.62 20.94 -5.25
CA VAL A 23 -1.26 19.92 -6.24
C VAL A 23 -2.38 19.75 -7.25
N THR A 24 -2.02 19.25 -8.44
CA THR A 24 -2.99 18.86 -9.46
C THR A 24 -3.38 17.39 -9.30
N ARG A 25 -4.57 17.02 -9.80
CA ARG A 25 -5.01 15.62 -9.87
C ARG A 25 -4.02 14.73 -10.63
N GLU A 26 -3.48 15.22 -11.75
CA GLU A 26 -2.53 14.48 -12.58
C GLU A 26 -1.23 14.17 -11.81
N GLN A 27 -0.67 15.15 -11.10
CA GLN A 27 0.51 14.93 -10.26
C GLN A 27 0.29 13.87 -9.18
N VAL A 28 -0.92 13.79 -8.61
CA VAL A 28 -1.26 12.79 -7.59
C VAL A 28 -1.41 11.41 -8.20
N ILE A 29 -2.02 11.30 -9.39
CA ILE A 29 -2.06 10.05 -10.15
C ILE A 29 -0.63 9.58 -10.46
N ASP A 30 0.23 10.45 -11.00
CA ASP A 30 1.62 10.13 -11.32
C ASP A 30 2.41 9.69 -10.09
N THR A 31 2.24 10.38 -8.96
CA THR A 31 2.85 9.99 -7.68
C THR A 31 2.45 8.57 -7.28
N GLY A 32 1.15 8.26 -7.36
CA GLY A 32 0.63 6.92 -7.06
C GLY A 32 1.14 5.86 -8.05
N LEU A 33 1.21 6.17 -9.33
CA LEU A 33 1.72 5.26 -10.36
C LEU A 33 3.21 4.96 -10.17
N ASN A 34 4.01 5.97 -9.88
CA ASN A 34 5.42 5.80 -9.56
C ASN A 34 5.60 4.94 -8.31
N ALA A 35 4.82 5.18 -7.25
CA ALA A 35 4.85 4.35 -6.05
C ALA A 35 4.47 2.89 -6.36
N LEU A 36 3.44 2.65 -7.18
CA LEU A 36 3.07 1.29 -7.62
C LEU A 36 4.15 0.63 -8.49
N GLN A 37 4.86 1.43 -9.28
CA GLN A 37 6.01 0.97 -10.03
C GLN A 37 7.12 0.53 -9.08
N GLU A 38 7.54 1.37 -8.12
CA GLU A 38 8.55 1.02 -7.09
C GLU A 38 8.15 -0.21 -6.27
N ILE A 39 6.86 -0.36 -5.97
CA ILE A 39 6.32 -1.57 -5.34
C ILE A 39 6.60 -2.82 -6.18
N GLY A 40 6.63 -2.71 -7.51
CA GLY A 40 6.75 -3.84 -8.44
C GLY A 40 5.41 -4.48 -8.79
N ILE A 41 4.31 -3.69 -8.83
CA ILE A 41 2.94 -4.19 -9.06
C ILE A 41 2.80 -5.10 -10.30
N SER A 42 3.61 -4.87 -11.34
CA SER A 42 3.58 -5.62 -12.59
C SER A 42 3.86 -7.11 -12.39
N HIS A 43 4.75 -7.48 -11.47
CA HIS A 43 5.07 -8.87 -11.13
C HIS A 43 3.81 -9.61 -10.64
N ILE A 44 3.10 -9.02 -9.67
CA ILE A 44 1.92 -9.63 -9.07
C ILE A 44 0.72 -9.60 -10.02
N CYS A 45 0.50 -8.47 -10.70
CA CYS A 45 -0.59 -8.33 -11.65
C CYS A 45 -0.48 -9.33 -12.79
N LYS A 46 0.73 -9.63 -13.29
CA LYS A 46 0.94 -10.62 -14.35
C LYS A 46 0.44 -12.00 -13.94
N VAL A 47 0.74 -12.44 -12.71
CA VAL A 47 0.27 -13.71 -12.16
C VAL A 47 -1.25 -13.71 -12.02
N CYS A 48 -1.80 -12.64 -11.42
CA CYS A 48 -3.24 -12.52 -11.23
C CYS A 48 -4.02 -12.52 -12.56
N ILE A 49 -3.54 -11.79 -13.58
CA ILE A 49 -4.17 -11.75 -14.90
C ILE A 49 -4.11 -13.12 -15.57
N PHE A 50 -2.95 -13.78 -15.54
CA PHE A 50 -2.77 -15.11 -16.14
C PHE A 50 -3.69 -16.17 -15.53
N HIS A 51 -3.89 -16.13 -14.21
CA HIS A 51 -4.77 -17.06 -13.49
C HIS A 51 -6.21 -16.52 -13.32
N GLY A 52 -6.66 -15.56 -14.14
CA GLY A 52 -8.05 -15.07 -14.15
C GLY A 52 -8.48 -14.22 -12.94
N GLY A 53 -7.56 -13.90 -12.04
CA GLY A 53 -7.77 -13.12 -10.81
C GLY A 53 -7.50 -11.62 -10.94
N SER A 54 -7.67 -11.00 -12.11
CA SER A 54 -7.46 -9.55 -12.31
C SER A 54 -8.27 -8.74 -11.28
N CYS A 55 -7.61 -7.84 -10.55
CA CYS A 55 -8.28 -6.91 -9.62
C CYS A 55 -9.19 -5.90 -10.34
N CYS A 56 -8.93 -5.67 -11.63
CA CYS A 56 -9.75 -4.80 -12.47
C CYS A 56 -10.83 -5.57 -13.23
N SER A 57 -11.05 -6.86 -12.96
CA SER A 57 -12.06 -7.66 -13.67
C SER A 57 -13.44 -6.97 -13.65
N GLY A 58 -14.08 -6.90 -14.81
CA GLY A 58 -15.35 -6.21 -15.02
C GLY A 58 -15.28 -4.67 -14.98
N CYS A 59 -14.08 -4.06 -14.99
CA CYS A 59 -13.95 -2.62 -15.16
C CYS A 59 -14.11 -2.24 -16.65
N ARG A 60 -14.94 -1.24 -16.95
CA ARG A 60 -15.13 -0.73 -18.33
C ARG A 60 -13.85 -0.17 -18.97
N ASN A 61 -12.88 0.22 -18.14
CA ASN A 61 -11.60 0.74 -18.59
C ASN A 61 -10.54 -0.36 -18.71
N LEU A 62 -10.83 -1.62 -18.32
CA LEU A 62 -9.90 -2.73 -18.50
C LEU A 62 -10.04 -3.27 -19.92
N SER A 63 -8.94 -3.32 -20.66
CA SER A 63 -8.87 -4.02 -21.94
C SER A 63 -8.14 -5.34 -21.75
N ASP A 64 -8.71 -6.42 -22.29
CA ASP A 64 -8.15 -7.77 -22.20
C ASP A 64 -6.72 -7.79 -22.74
N GLN A 65 -5.81 -8.38 -21.98
CA GLN A 65 -4.38 -8.50 -22.30
C GLN A 65 -3.59 -7.19 -22.45
N VAL A 66 -4.25 -6.02 -22.48
CA VAL A 66 -3.61 -4.70 -22.49
C VAL A 66 -3.53 -4.12 -21.07
N GLY A 67 -4.57 -4.33 -20.25
CA GLY A 67 -4.67 -3.74 -18.91
C GLY A 67 -5.55 -2.48 -18.87
N CYS A 68 -5.47 -1.73 -17.78
CA CYS A 68 -6.31 -0.55 -17.55
C CYS A 68 -5.94 0.58 -18.52
N GLN A 69 -6.93 1.10 -19.25
CA GLN A 69 -6.80 2.19 -20.23
C GLN A 69 -7.03 3.57 -19.63
N LEU A 70 -7.55 3.64 -18.40
CA LEU A 70 -7.79 4.90 -17.69
C LEU A 70 -7.59 4.67 -16.20
N ARG A 71 -6.40 5.01 -15.70
CA ARG A 71 -6.16 5.11 -14.25
C ARG A 71 -6.47 6.53 -13.78
N ASN A 72 -7.31 6.59 -12.77
CA ASN A 72 -7.76 7.79 -12.11
C ASN A 72 -7.31 7.73 -10.62
N THR A 73 -7.63 8.71 -9.79
CA THR A 73 -7.17 8.71 -8.38
C THR A 73 -7.68 7.48 -7.63
N SER A 74 -8.97 7.17 -7.72
CA SER A 74 -9.59 6.01 -7.06
C SER A 74 -8.99 4.66 -7.47
N CYS A 75 -8.76 4.46 -8.76
CA CYS A 75 -8.12 3.23 -9.27
C CYS A 75 -6.66 3.12 -8.84
N THR A 76 -5.98 4.25 -8.66
CA THR A 76 -4.57 4.27 -8.25
C THR A 76 -4.44 4.06 -6.75
N ALA A 77 -5.38 4.56 -5.95
CA ALA A 77 -5.46 4.38 -4.50
C ALA A 77 -5.78 2.94 -4.07
N TRP A 78 -6.54 2.22 -4.89
CA TRP A 78 -7.02 0.90 -4.51
C TRP A 78 -5.94 -0.19 -4.66
N LEU A 79 -5.54 -0.75 -3.52
CA LEU A 79 -4.69 -1.94 -3.43
C LEU A 79 -5.52 -3.22 -3.44
N CYS A 80 -5.11 -4.20 -4.26
CA CYS A 80 -5.61 -5.56 -4.12
C CYS A 80 -5.00 -6.24 -2.87
N GLY A 81 -5.61 -7.34 -2.41
CA GLY A 81 -5.17 -8.03 -1.19
C GLY A 81 -3.69 -8.42 -1.14
N PHE A 82 -3.05 -8.73 -2.28
CA PHE A 82 -1.62 -9.05 -2.32
C PHE A 82 -0.71 -7.83 -2.15
N LEU A 83 -1.04 -6.71 -2.82
CA LEU A 83 -0.31 -5.44 -2.64
C LEU A 83 -0.52 -4.90 -1.23
N LYS A 84 -1.76 -4.97 -0.73
CA LYS A 84 -2.11 -4.62 0.65
C LYS A 84 -1.33 -5.47 1.65
N TYR A 85 -1.20 -6.78 1.41
CA TYR A 85 -0.37 -7.68 2.22
C TYR A 85 1.11 -7.28 2.22
N MET A 86 1.67 -6.94 1.06
CA MET A 86 3.06 -6.52 0.97
C MET A 86 3.32 -5.26 1.80
N LEU A 87 2.52 -4.20 1.60
CA LEU A 87 2.65 -2.96 2.36
C LEU A 87 2.39 -3.18 3.85
N TYR A 88 1.47 -4.10 4.21
CA TYR A 88 1.26 -4.51 5.60
C TYR A 88 2.52 -5.13 6.21
N LYS A 89 3.20 -6.01 5.47
CA LYS A 89 4.41 -6.71 5.96
C LYS A 89 5.65 -5.82 6.00
N THR A 90 5.74 -4.80 5.15
CA THR A 90 6.83 -3.82 5.15
C THR A 90 6.55 -2.62 6.05
N GLY A 91 5.35 -2.52 6.63
CA GLY A 91 4.96 -1.41 7.51
C GLY A 91 4.63 -0.11 6.78
N LEU A 92 4.40 -0.16 5.47
CA LEU A 92 4.14 0.99 4.60
C LEU A 92 2.64 1.22 4.30
N LEU A 93 1.76 0.32 4.75
CA LEU A 93 0.33 0.43 4.44
C LEU A 93 -0.33 1.66 5.06
N GLU A 94 0.08 2.05 6.27
CA GLU A 94 -0.42 3.28 6.90
C GLU A 94 0.00 4.53 6.12
N GLU A 95 1.25 4.58 5.64
CA GLU A 95 1.74 5.69 4.80
C GLU A 95 0.99 5.79 3.47
N TRP A 96 0.71 4.65 2.83
CA TRP A 96 -0.14 4.59 1.65
C TRP A 96 -1.54 5.16 1.92
N ASN A 97 -2.21 4.68 2.97
CA ASN A 97 -3.56 5.12 3.33
C ASN A 97 -3.58 6.61 3.68
N ASP A 98 -2.63 7.07 4.48
CA ASP A 98 -2.44 8.46 4.87
C ASP A 98 -2.29 9.41 3.68
N PHE A 99 -1.59 8.95 2.63
CA PHE A 99 -1.46 9.72 1.39
C PHE A 99 -2.82 9.87 0.70
N TRP A 100 -3.51 8.76 0.46
CA TRP A 100 -4.77 8.74 -0.29
C TRP A 100 -5.96 9.31 0.48
N ASP A 101 -5.99 9.25 1.81
CA ASP A 101 -7.05 9.85 2.65
C ASP A 101 -7.15 11.37 2.49
N GLN A 102 -6.10 12.01 1.99
CA GLN A 102 -6.09 13.45 1.70
C GLN A 102 -6.70 13.80 0.33
N VAL A 103 -6.90 12.83 -0.55
CA VAL A 103 -7.35 13.05 -1.93
C VAL A 103 -8.89 13.04 -1.96
N PRO A 104 -9.55 14.18 -2.23
CA PRO A 104 -11.00 14.26 -2.19
C PRO A 104 -11.64 13.66 -3.45
N GLY A 105 -12.92 13.32 -3.37
CA GLY A 105 -13.72 12.90 -4.53
C GLY A 105 -13.42 11.50 -5.06
N GLN A 106 -12.67 10.69 -4.30
CA GLN A 106 -12.51 9.27 -4.61
C GLN A 106 -13.81 8.51 -4.32
N ASP A 107 -14.15 7.56 -5.18
CA ASP A 107 -15.27 6.64 -4.99
C ASP A 107 -15.00 5.28 -5.69
N TYR A 108 -15.84 4.28 -5.46
CA TYR A 108 -15.68 2.95 -6.01
C TYR A 108 -15.71 2.97 -7.55
N ARG A 109 -14.53 2.88 -8.16
CA ARG A 109 -14.32 2.92 -9.62
C ARG A 109 -14.75 4.23 -10.30
N GLU A 110 -15.11 5.24 -9.53
CA GLU A 110 -15.45 6.59 -10.01
C GLU A 110 -14.46 7.60 -9.41
N ASP A 111 -14.21 8.69 -10.13
CA ASP A 111 -13.26 9.73 -9.71
C ASP A 111 -13.87 11.10 -9.98
N PHE A 112 -14.18 11.80 -8.89
CA PHE A 112 -14.67 13.16 -8.84
C PHE A 112 -13.64 14.11 -8.23
N THR A 113 -12.37 13.69 -8.16
CA THR A 113 -11.28 14.51 -7.63
C THR A 113 -11.21 15.80 -8.45
N PRO A 114 -11.24 16.98 -7.80
CA PRO A 114 -11.11 18.26 -8.45
C PRO A 114 -9.73 18.39 -9.12
N GLU A 115 -9.65 19.24 -10.14
CA GLU A 115 -8.42 19.45 -10.90
C GLU A 115 -7.23 19.85 -10.02
N MET A 116 -7.48 20.63 -8.97
CA MET A 116 -6.47 21.05 -7.99
C MET A 116 -7.02 20.99 -6.56
N PHE A 117 -6.16 20.65 -5.60
CA PHE A 117 -6.49 20.61 -4.17
C PHE A 117 -5.20 20.65 -3.32
N PHE A 118 -5.34 20.79 -2.00
CA PHE A 118 -4.20 20.89 -1.09
C PHE A 118 -3.90 19.58 -0.36
N MET A 119 -2.61 19.22 -0.25
CA MET A 119 -2.13 18.03 0.47
C MET A 119 -0.96 18.37 1.41
N LYS A 120 -0.77 17.58 2.47
CA LYS A 120 0.35 17.73 3.43
C LYS A 120 1.39 16.62 3.31
N LYS A 121 0.94 15.36 3.18
CA LYS A 121 1.82 14.20 3.13
C LYS A 121 2.08 13.84 1.67
N GLY A 122 3.35 13.71 1.30
CA GLY A 122 3.76 13.01 0.10
C GLY A 122 3.78 11.50 0.34
N LEU A 123 4.00 10.74 -0.72
CA LEU A 123 4.13 9.29 -0.70
C LEU A 123 5.57 8.93 -1.05
N ASP A 124 6.29 8.29 -0.14
CA ASP A 124 7.66 7.81 -0.36
C ASP A 124 7.69 6.30 -0.17
N ILE A 125 7.72 5.57 -1.28
CA ILE A 125 7.77 4.12 -1.26
C ILE A 125 9.15 3.67 -1.76
N PRO A 126 9.94 2.95 -0.94
CA PRO A 126 11.19 2.37 -1.38
C PRO A 126 10.97 1.31 -2.47
N ASP A 127 12.02 1.04 -3.25
CA ASP A 127 12.06 -0.06 -4.21
C ASP A 127 11.78 -1.40 -3.50
N MET A 128 10.75 -2.10 -3.97
CA MET A 128 10.33 -3.43 -3.51
C MET A 128 10.22 -4.43 -4.67
N GLN A 129 10.90 -4.19 -5.80
CA GLN A 129 10.86 -5.09 -6.97
C GLN A 129 11.20 -6.54 -6.59
N GLU A 130 12.25 -6.74 -5.79
CA GLU A 130 12.66 -8.09 -5.36
C GLU A 130 11.60 -8.78 -4.49
N LEU A 131 10.96 -8.03 -3.59
CA LEU A 131 9.85 -8.55 -2.77
C LEU A 131 8.65 -8.93 -3.64
N SER A 132 8.30 -8.06 -4.59
CA SER A 132 7.23 -8.30 -5.55
C SER A 132 7.49 -9.52 -6.42
N ALA A 133 8.70 -9.66 -6.95
CA ALA A 133 9.10 -10.80 -7.75
C ALA A 133 9.02 -12.11 -6.94
N ALA A 134 9.56 -12.11 -5.72
CA ALA A 134 9.50 -13.26 -4.83
C ALA A 134 8.07 -13.69 -4.48
N LEU A 135 7.18 -12.72 -4.18
CA LEU A 135 5.77 -13.01 -3.94
C LEU A 135 5.07 -13.54 -5.20
N ALA A 136 5.37 -12.96 -6.37
CA ALA A 136 4.80 -13.41 -7.63
C ALA A 136 5.18 -14.86 -7.96
N GLU A 137 6.43 -15.25 -7.73
CA GLU A 137 6.87 -16.64 -7.90
C GLU A 137 6.11 -17.61 -6.99
N ASP A 138 5.94 -17.26 -5.70
CA ASP A 138 5.18 -18.09 -4.77
C ASP A 138 3.71 -18.19 -5.19
N LEU A 139 3.10 -17.10 -5.64
CA LEU A 139 1.72 -17.09 -6.14
C LEU A 139 1.56 -17.96 -7.39
N ASP A 140 2.49 -17.89 -8.34
CA ASP A 140 2.42 -18.69 -9.56
C ASP A 140 2.55 -20.19 -9.26
N LEU A 141 3.48 -20.57 -8.39
CA LEU A 141 3.64 -21.96 -7.96
C LEU A 141 2.40 -22.48 -7.20
N LEU A 142 1.80 -21.64 -6.36
CA LEU A 142 0.57 -21.99 -5.65
C LEU A 142 -0.59 -22.20 -6.61
N ALA A 143 -0.76 -21.33 -7.60
CA ALA A 143 -1.80 -21.45 -8.62
C ALA A 143 -1.67 -22.77 -9.39
N GLN A 144 -0.45 -23.10 -9.83
CA GLN A 144 -0.16 -24.35 -10.54
C GLN A 144 -0.45 -25.59 -9.69
N LYS A 145 -0.15 -25.55 -8.38
CA LYS A 145 -0.35 -26.69 -7.47
C LYS A 145 -1.82 -26.95 -7.13
N GLN A 146 -2.64 -25.92 -7.01
CA GLN A 146 -4.03 -26.06 -6.55
C GLN A 146 -4.97 -26.55 -7.67
N GLY A 147 -4.61 -26.32 -8.94
CA GLY A 147 -5.40 -26.76 -10.10
C GLY A 147 -6.79 -26.13 -10.21
N ASN A 148 -7.10 -25.12 -9.38
CA ASN A 148 -8.34 -24.37 -9.38
C ASN A 148 -8.07 -22.91 -9.80
N PRO A 149 -8.62 -22.44 -10.93
CA PRO A 149 -8.39 -21.07 -11.41
C PRO A 149 -8.84 -19.99 -10.40
N ASP A 150 -9.85 -20.28 -9.57
CA ASP A 150 -10.37 -19.30 -8.60
C ASP A 150 -9.57 -19.24 -7.30
N PHE A 151 -8.56 -20.10 -7.12
CA PHE A 151 -7.79 -20.17 -5.87
C PHE A 151 -7.09 -18.83 -5.56
N ILE A 152 -6.40 -18.26 -6.56
CA ILE A 152 -5.65 -17.00 -6.40
C ILE A 152 -6.60 -15.85 -6.09
N LEU A 153 -7.76 -15.83 -6.77
CA LEU A 153 -8.82 -14.86 -6.51
C LEU A 153 -9.33 -14.95 -5.07
N SER A 154 -9.65 -16.16 -4.60
CA SER A 154 -10.11 -16.39 -3.22
C SER A 154 -9.05 -16.02 -2.18
N LEU A 155 -7.78 -16.36 -2.42
CA LEU A 155 -6.67 -16.04 -1.51
C LEU A 155 -6.47 -14.52 -1.40
N ARG A 156 -6.49 -13.82 -2.52
CA ARG A 156 -6.43 -12.35 -2.60
C ARG A 156 -7.52 -11.71 -1.75
N ASP A 157 -8.78 -12.11 -1.96
CA ASP A 157 -9.93 -11.51 -1.27
C ASP A 157 -9.92 -11.82 0.23
N LYS A 158 -9.44 -13.02 0.62
CA LYS A 158 -9.25 -13.37 2.04
C LYS A 158 -8.18 -12.52 2.71
N LEU A 159 -7.05 -12.29 2.04
CA LEU A 159 -6.00 -11.40 2.57
C LEU A 159 -6.51 -9.97 2.71
N ASP A 160 -7.15 -9.45 1.66
CA ASP A 160 -7.74 -8.12 1.63
C ASP A 160 -8.67 -7.88 2.83
N LYS A 161 -9.67 -8.77 2.99
CA LYS A 161 -10.63 -8.71 4.09
C LYS A 161 -9.98 -8.79 5.46
N ASN A 162 -9.00 -9.69 5.66
CA ASN A 162 -8.36 -9.80 6.98
C ASN A 162 -7.55 -8.54 7.30
N ILE A 163 -6.88 -7.93 6.33
CA ILE A 163 -6.12 -6.70 6.56
C ILE A 163 -7.07 -5.54 6.85
N ASP A 164 -8.16 -5.39 6.10
CA ASP A 164 -9.17 -4.35 6.40
C ASP A 164 -9.74 -4.51 7.81
N GLN A 165 -10.04 -5.74 8.23
CA GLN A 165 -10.49 -6.02 9.58
C GLN A 165 -9.41 -5.70 10.63
N PHE A 166 -8.13 -5.91 10.32
CA PHE A 166 -7.03 -5.58 11.22
C PHE A 166 -6.99 -4.08 11.53
N TYR A 167 -7.20 -3.22 10.53
CA TYR A 167 -7.21 -1.77 10.71
C TYR A 167 -8.55 -1.23 11.25
N TYR A 168 -9.65 -1.94 11.02
CA TYR A 168 -10.97 -1.54 11.51
C TYR A 168 -11.18 -1.79 13.00
N TYR A 169 -10.81 -2.99 13.48
CA TYR A 169 -10.98 -3.33 14.89
C TYR A 169 -9.84 -2.74 15.73
N THR A 170 -10.06 -2.53 17.02
CA THR A 170 -9.03 -2.05 17.97
C THR A 170 -8.83 -2.99 19.17
N SER A 171 -9.59 -4.08 19.23
CA SER A 171 -9.56 -5.04 20.34
C SER A 171 -8.41 -6.04 20.18
N GLU A 172 -7.53 -6.12 21.19
CA GLU A 172 -6.35 -6.98 21.21
C GLU A 172 -6.63 -8.47 20.90
N PRO A 173 -7.64 -9.13 21.52
CA PRO A 173 -7.99 -10.51 21.15
C PRO A 173 -8.36 -10.69 19.67
N ILE A 174 -9.07 -9.69 19.09
CA ILE A 174 -9.51 -9.72 17.70
C ILE A 174 -8.30 -9.53 16.78
N HIS A 175 -7.46 -8.53 17.05
CA HIS A 175 -6.20 -8.29 16.34
C HIS A 175 -5.30 -9.52 16.29
N LYS A 176 -5.10 -10.18 17.44
CA LYS A 176 -4.27 -11.38 17.53
C LYS A 176 -4.83 -12.54 16.70
N ASN A 177 -6.16 -12.64 16.56
CA ASN A 177 -6.79 -13.66 15.74
C ASN A 177 -6.65 -13.36 14.24
N ILE A 178 -6.90 -12.11 13.85
CA ILE A 178 -6.76 -11.65 12.46
C ILE A 178 -5.31 -11.81 11.99
N LYS A 179 -4.34 -11.41 12.81
CA LYS A 179 -2.91 -11.59 12.49
C LYS A 179 -2.56 -13.06 12.23
N ARG A 180 -3.04 -13.99 13.09
CA ARG A 180 -2.86 -15.43 12.86
C ARG A 180 -3.49 -15.91 11.56
N ASN A 181 -4.65 -15.37 11.18
CA ASN A 181 -5.28 -15.71 9.92
C ASN A 181 -4.46 -15.21 8.72
N ILE A 182 -3.95 -13.98 8.77
CA ILE A 182 -3.05 -13.43 7.75
C ILE A 182 -1.81 -14.31 7.63
N ASP A 183 -1.15 -14.61 8.76
CA ASP A 183 0.05 -15.44 8.78
C ASP A 183 -0.22 -16.83 8.19
N ARG A 184 -1.37 -17.45 8.51
CA ARG A 184 -1.76 -18.75 7.94
C ARG A 184 -2.03 -18.69 6.44
N LEU A 185 -2.69 -17.63 5.95
CA LEU A 185 -2.95 -17.46 4.52
C LEU A 185 -1.65 -17.25 3.74
N ALA A 186 -0.67 -16.60 4.36
CA ALA A 186 0.62 -16.28 3.78
C ALA A 186 1.71 -17.31 4.06
N ASP A 187 1.45 -18.35 4.86
CA ASP A 187 2.40 -19.42 5.21
C ASP A 187 3.14 -20.01 3.99
N PRO A 188 2.49 -20.21 2.83
CA PRO A 188 3.18 -20.77 1.67
C PRO A 188 4.09 -19.78 0.91
N PHE A 189 4.15 -18.50 1.30
CA PHE A 189 4.95 -17.47 0.62
C PHE A 189 6.43 -17.50 1.05
N HIS A 190 7.06 -18.66 0.89
CA HIS A 190 8.40 -18.92 1.41
C HIS A 190 9.49 -18.02 0.80
N ARG A 191 9.44 -17.76 -0.52
CA ARG A 191 10.41 -16.87 -1.18
C ARG A 191 10.21 -15.44 -0.72
N PHE A 192 8.95 -15.01 -0.64
CA PHE A 192 8.63 -13.68 -0.13
C PHE A 192 9.13 -13.50 1.31
N HIS A 193 8.91 -14.47 2.20
CA HIS A 193 9.42 -14.37 3.59
C HIS A 193 10.94 -14.33 3.65
N GLN A 194 11.62 -15.10 2.79
CA GLN A 194 13.07 -15.06 2.68
C GLN A 194 13.56 -13.68 2.20
N ALA A 195 12.98 -13.16 1.12
CA ALA A 195 13.32 -11.83 0.61
C ALA A 195 13.02 -10.73 1.64
N LEU A 196 11.87 -10.81 2.32
CA LEU A 196 11.47 -9.88 3.39
C LEU A 196 12.45 -9.88 4.56
N SER A 197 13.04 -11.03 4.91
CA SER A 197 14.02 -11.11 6.00
C SER A 197 15.33 -10.37 5.70
N SER A 198 15.66 -10.22 4.41
CA SER A 198 16.87 -9.53 3.94
C SER A 198 16.58 -8.09 3.50
N TYR A 199 15.30 -7.71 3.45
CA TYR A 199 14.86 -6.41 2.99
C TYR A 199 15.24 -5.30 3.99
N GLN A 200 16.15 -4.43 3.55
CA GLN A 200 16.48 -3.20 4.26
C GLN A 200 15.98 -2.05 3.40
N PRO A 201 14.93 -1.33 3.80
CA PRO A 201 14.50 -0.17 3.05
C PRO A 201 15.64 0.85 3.09
N GLU A 202 16.28 1.09 1.94
CA GLU A 202 17.21 2.20 1.80
C GLU A 202 16.42 3.49 1.99
N ARG A 203 16.40 4.03 3.22
CA ARG A 203 15.93 5.40 3.46
C ARG A 203 16.99 6.37 2.95
N SER A 204 17.14 6.43 1.63
CA SER A 204 18.05 7.35 0.97
C SER A 204 17.46 8.78 1.02
N LYS A 205 18.07 9.59 1.89
CA LYS A 205 18.15 11.07 1.88
C LYS A 205 16.96 11.89 2.42
N TYR A 206 16.75 11.89 3.74
CA TYR A 206 16.39 13.12 4.50
C TYR A 206 16.86 13.03 5.97
N GLN A 207 18.18 13.00 6.18
CA GLN A 207 18.83 13.34 7.46
C GLN A 207 20.07 14.23 7.24
N ALA A 208 20.03 15.12 6.25
CA ALA A 208 21.05 16.17 6.08
C ALA A 208 20.37 17.54 6.17
N SER A 209 20.06 17.96 7.40
CA SER A 209 19.92 19.34 7.85
C SER A 209 19.73 19.28 9.37
N ARG A 210 20.84 19.06 10.09
CA ARG A 210 20.99 19.54 11.47
C ARG A 210 21.59 20.93 11.41
#